data_AF-A0A8T4Z888-F1
#
_entry.id   AF-A0A8T4Z888-F1
#
_cell.length_a   1.000
_cell.length_b   1.000
_cell.length_c   1.000
_cell.angle_alpha   90.00
_cell.angle_beta   90.00
_cell.angle_gamma   90.00
#
_symmetry.space_group_name_H-M   'P 1'
#
loop_
_entity.id
_entity.type
_entity.pdbx_description
1 polymer ?
#
loop_
_entity_poly.entity_id
_entity_poly.type
_entity_poly.pdbx_seq_one_letter_code
_entity_poly.pdbx_strand_id
1 'polypeptide(L)'
;MEISERVWAVLRGKEPDRIPWLIYSNHLPRGSFERRMRNLGLGLDVRCRVHRTFMPHVRVESKVEGNYSYTVYRTPVGELSSKTRIGLSFQLPEQGSWIVEHPVKGLEDLRILKFMMEDTVYEPQYETFLQLEEELEGDGIVTVGADYTPLMKLIVSFMGFRNFALVYGRHPEAIEEILEVLDNSYMEMYRIIAASPAKIVRIGDNVDGVMISPKIFEKYLLPYYNKYCDLLKAKGKVVISH
;
A
#
# COMPACT_ATOMS: atom_id res chain seq x y z
N MET A 1 2.59 -11.62 29.74
CA MET A 1 2.21 -10.60 28.76
C MET A 1 1.81 -11.30 27.48
N GLU A 2 0.68 -10.91 26.91
CA GLU A 2 0.28 -11.36 25.57
C GLU A 2 1.25 -10.82 24.52
N ILE A 3 1.31 -11.44 23.34
CA ILE A 3 2.23 -10.99 22.29
C ILE A 3 1.93 -9.55 21.84
N SER A 4 0.65 -9.18 21.76
CA SER A 4 0.20 -7.80 21.49
C SER A 4 0.73 -6.79 22.51
N GLU A 5 0.71 -7.11 23.81
CA GLU A 5 1.21 -6.24 24.87
C GLU A 5 2.72 -5.99 24.73
N ARG A 6 3.48 -7.01 24.35
CA ARG A 6 4.92 -6.90 24.06
C ARG A 6 5.18 -6.01 22.85
N VAL A 7 4.40 -6.16 21.79
CA VAL A 7 4.48 -5.29 20.61
C VAL A 7 4.23 -3.84 21.02
N TRP A 8 3.19 -3.59 21.82
CA TRP A 8 2.88 -2.26 22.32
C TRP A 8 3.95 -1.69 23.25
N ALA A 9 4.63 -2.54 24.04
CA ALA A 9 5.78 -2.10 24.83
C ALA A 9 6.89 -1.57 23.91
N VAL A 10 7.27 -2.35 22.87
CA VAL A 10 8.29 -1.95 21.90
C VAL A 10 7.92 -0.66 21.16
N LEU A 11 6.69 -0.58 20.62
CA LEU A 11 6.22 0.60 19.89
C LEU A 11 6.14 1.87 20.76
N ARG A 12 6.12 1.71 22.09
CA ARG A 12 6.15 2.81 23.07
C ARG A 12 7.55 3.05 23.65
N GLY A 13 8.58 2.41 23.12
CA GLY A 13 9.97 2.54 23.59
C GLY A 13 10.22 1.92 24.97
N LYS A 14 9.38 0.97 25.39
CA LYS A 14 9.54 0.20 26.64
C LYS A 14 10.18 -1.15 26.35
N GLU A 15 10.88 -1.69 27.34
CA GLU A 15 11.45 -3.03 27.29
C GLU A 15 10.36 -4.08 27.58
N PRO A 16 10.06 -5.01 26.66
CA PRO A 16 9.17 -6.14 26.93
C PRO A 16 9.89 -7.25 27.72
N ASP A 17 9.14 -8.15 28.35
CA ASP A 17 9.67 -9.37 28.99
C ASP A 17 10.37 -10.32 28.01
N ARG A 18 10.01 -10.23 26.71
CA ARG A 18 10.64 -10.96 25.60
C ARG A 18 10.45 -10.19 24.29
N ILE A 19 11.38 -10.34 23.35
CA ILE A 19 11.24 -9.79 21.99
C ILE A 19 9.96 -10.36 21.33
N PRO A 20 9.01 -9.51 20.90
CA PRO A 20 7.84 -9.95 20.18
C PRO A 20 8.22 -10.33 18.74
N TRP A 21 7.96 -11.59 18.38
CA TRP A 21 8.12 -12.06 17.01
C TRP A 21 6.76 -12.10 16.32
N LEU A 22 6.67 -11.43 15.17
CA LEU A 22 5.47 -11.39 14.34
C LEU A 22 5.78 -11.96 12.96
N ILE A 23 4.78 -12.57 12.35
CA ILE A 23 4.78 -12.93 10.94
C ILE A 23 3.55 -12.37 10.27
N TYR A 24 3.67 -11.93 9.02
CA TYR A 24 2.49 -11.62 8.20
C TYR A 24 1.60 -12.86 8.14
N SER A 25 0.33 -12.70 8.46
CA SER A 25 -0.61 -13.82 8.56
C SER A 25 -0.69 -14.65 7.27
N ASN A 26 -0.50 -14.01 6.11
CA ASN A 26 -0.49 -14.67 4.81
C ASN A 26 0.82 -15.42 4.50
N HIS A 27 1.88 -15.27 5.29
CA HIS A 27 3.16 -15.97 5.10
C HIS A 27 3.34 -17.18 6.03
N LEU A 28 2.43 -17.38 7.00
CA LEU A 28 2.50 -18.49 7.93
C LEU A 28 1.83 -19.74 7.33
N PRO A 29 2.56 -20.84 7.08
CA PRO A 29 1.99 -22.06 6.52
C PRO A 29 0.99 -22.71 7.47
N ARG A 30 -0.20 -23.05 6.99
CA ARG A 30 -1.25 -23.65 7.83
C ARG A 30 -0.90 -25.07 8.27
N GLY A 31 -1.33 -25.44 9.48
CA GLY A 31 -1.23 -26.80 9.99
C GLY A 31 -0.36 -26.93 11.24
N SER A 32 0.36 -28.04 11.38
CA SER A 32 1.11 -28.36 12.62
C SER A 32 2.30 -27.42 12.86
N PHE A 33 2.91 -26.90 11.80
CA PHE A 33 4.00 -25.92 11.90
C PHE A 33 3.52 -24.60 12.51
N GLU A 34 2.48 -24.00 11.94
CA GLU A 34 1.83 -22.80 12.49
C GLU A 34 1.49 -22.98 13.97
N ARG A 35 0.75 -24.04 14.34
CA ARG A 35 0.35 -24.25 15.74
C ARG A 35 1.55 -24.32 16.68
N ARG A 36 2.62 -25.03 16.28
CA ARG A 36 3.84 -25.14 17.07
C ARG A 36 4.50 -23.78 17.27
N MET A 37 4.64 -22.99 16.21
CA MET A 37 5.28 -21.68 16.28
C MET A 37 4.47 -20.69 17.11
N ARG A 38 3.13 -20.69 16.95
CA ARG A 38 2.23 -19.85 17.74
C ARG A 38 2.27 -20.23 19.23
N ASN A 39 2.28 -21.52 19.56
CA ASN A 39 2.46 -21.99 20.95
C ASN A 39 3.83 -21.60 21.56
N LEU A 40 4.86 -21.32 20.74
CA LEU A 40 6.17 -20.82 21.19
C LEU A 40 6.19 -19.28 21.37
N GLY A 41 5.11 -18.59 21.02
CA GLY A 41 4.93 -17.15 21.16
C GLY A 41 5.03 -16.35 19.86
N LEU A 42 4.93 -16.98 18.68
CA LEU A 42 4.83 -16.26 17.41
C LEU A 42 3.45 -15.61 17.28
N GLY A 43 3.40 -14.28 17.21
CA GLY A 43 2.18 -13.54 16.94
C GLY A 43 1.94 -13.29 15.45
N LEU A 44 0.74 -12.84 15.12
CA LEU A 44 0.37 -12.50 13.75
C LEU A 44 0.37 -10.99 13.52
N ASP A 45 0.88 -10.56 12.36
CA ASP A 45 0.55 -9.26 11.77
C ASP A 45 -0.52 -9.48 10.71
N VAL A 46 -1.74 -9.07 11.02
CA VAL A 46 -2.89 -9.17 10.14
C VAL A 46 -3.11 -7.83 9.46
N ARG A 47 -2.98 -7.80 8.13
CA ARG A 47 -3.19 -6.58 7.36
C ARG A 47 -4.66 -6.41 7.00
N CYS A 48 -5.18 -5.21 7.23
CA CYS A 48 -6.56 -4.84 6.93
C CYS A 48 -6.62 -3.54 6.13
N ARG A 49 -7.72 -3.33 5.40
CA ARG A 49 -8.10 -2.04 4.82
C ARG A 49 -9.30 -1.51 5.58
N VAL A 50 -9.35 -0.20 5.79
CA VAL A 50 -10.43 0.49 6.53
C VAL A 50 -11.28 1.40 5.64
N HIS A 51 -11.11 1.27 4.33
CA HIS A 51 -11.88 2.01 3.35
C HIS A 51 -12.08 1.16 2.10
N ARG A 52 -13.18 1.46 1.40
CA ARG A 52 -13.43 1.05 0.03
C ARG A 52 -12.93 2.14 -0.91
N THR A 53 -12.51 1.73 -2.11
CA THR A 53 -12.06 2.65 -3.16
C THR A 53 -12.70 2.25 -4.48
N PHE A 54 -13.21 3.24 -5.22
CA PHE A 54 -13.76 3.05 -6.56
C PHE A 54 -13.67 4.34 -7.37
N MET A 55 -13.86 4.23 -8.68
CA MET A 55 -13.83 5.34 -9.63
C MET A 55 -15.15 5.33 -10.41
N PRO A 56 -16.13 6.20 -10.08
CA PRO A 56 -17.49 6.16 -10.64
C PRO A 56 -17.55 6.23 -12.17
N HIS A 57 -16.61 6.91 -12.81
CA HIS A 57 -16.59 7.16 -14.25
C HIS A 57 -15.51 6.37 -14.98
N VAL A 58 -14.84 5.43 -14.30
CA VAL A 58 -13.83 4.56 -14.90
C VAL A 58 -14.34 3.14 -15.00
N ARG A 59 -14.52 2.65 -16.23
CA ARG A 59 -14.86 1.25 -16.48
C ARG A 59 -13.58 0.42 -16.56
N VAL A 60 -13.47 -0.57 -15.69
CA VAL A 60 -12.33 -1.49 -15.65
C VAL A 60 -12.74 -2.84 -16.24
N GLU A 61 -12.03 -3.29 -17.27
CA GLU A 61 -12.24 -4.59 -17.91
C GLU A 61 -10.97 -5.42 -17.79
N SER A 62 -11.09 -6.67 -17.38
CA SER A 62 -9.95 -7.58 -17.27
C SER A 62 -10.22 -8.89 -18.01
N LYS A 63 -9.22 -9.40 -18.73
CA LYS A 63 -9.25 -10.70 -19.40
C LYS A 63 -7.99 -11.50 -19.04
N VAL A 64 -8.17 -12.76 -18.69
CA VAL A 64 -7.07 -13.70 -18.43
C VAL A 64 -6.85 -14.57 -19.66
N GLU A 65 -5.59 -14.64 -20.12
CA GLU A 65 -5.15 -15.54 -21.17
C GLU A 65 -3.84 -16.23 -20.74
N GLY A 66 -3.91 -17.53 -20.46
CA GLY A 66 -2.79 -18.28 -19.89
C GLY A 66 -2.30 -17.66 -18.59
N ASN A 67 -1.00 -17.38 -18.49
CA ASN A 67 -0.37 -16.81 -17.31
C ASN A 67 -0.36 -15.27 -17.30
N TYR A 68 -1.25 -14.63 -18.08
CA TYR A 68 -1.34 -13.17 -18.18
C TYR A 68 -2.76 -12.69 -17.93
N SER A 69 -2.87 -11.60 -17.17
CA SER A 69 -4.06 -10.78 -17.03
C SER A 69 -3.85 -9.46 -17.76
N TYR A 70 -4.76 -9.13 -18.66
CA TYR A 70 -4.82 -7.86 -19.37
C TYR A 70 -5.92 -7.02 -18.74
N THR A 71 -5.62 -5.79 -18.35
CA THR A 71 -6.60 -4.87 -17.77
C THR A 71 -6.65 -3.59 -18.58
N VAL A 72 -7.85 -3.13 -18.92
CA VAL A 72 -8.12 -1.87 -19.61
C VAL A 72 -8.95 -0.97 -18.70
N TYR A 73 -8.48 0.25 -18.48
CA TYR A 73 -9.17 1.32 -17.79
C TYR A 73 -9.73 2.26 -18.84
N ARG A 74 -11.06 2.29 -19.02
CA ARG A 74 -11.74 3.21 -19.93
C ARG A 74 -12.26 4.40 -19.17
N THR A 75 -11.85 5.59 -19.59
CA THR A 75 -12.25 6.88 -19.02
C THR A 75 -12.87 7.76 -20.11
N PRO A 76 -13.59 8.84 -19.77
CA PRO A 76 -14.08 9.82 -20.75
C PRO A 76 -12.96 10.52 -21.55
N VAL A 77 -11.72 10.55 -21.04
CA VAL A 77 -10.59 11.27 -21.65
C VAL A 77 -9.59 10.36 -22.37
N GLY A 78 -9.81 9.05 -22.37
CA GLY A 78 -8.95 8.06 -23.01
C GLY A 78 -8.92 6.73 -22.26
N GLU A 79 -8.01 5.85 -22.68
CA GLU A 79 -7.88 4.50 -22.11
C GLU A 79 -6.44 4.20 -21.72
N LEU A 80 -6.26 3.54 -20.57
CA LEU A 80 -4.97 2.96 -20.19
C LEU A 80 -5.07 1.44 -20.19
N SER A 81 -3.96 0.76 -20.48
CA SER A 81 -3.91 -0.69 -20.45
C SER A 81 -2.64 -1.25 -19.83
N SER A 82 -2.82 -2.26 -18.99
CA SER A 82 -1.74 -2.94 -18.29
C SER A 82 -1.75 -4.43 -18.56
N LYS A 83 -0.56 -5.04 -18.53
CA LYS A 83 -0.37 -6.48 -18.64
C LYS A 83 0.35 -6.98 -17.40
N THR A 84 -0.24 -7.96 -16.74
CA THR A 84 0.29 -8.55 -15.51
C THR A 84 0.48 -10.03 -15.71
N ARG A 85 1.70 -10.54 -15.46
CA ARG A 85 1.94 -11.98 -15.35
C ARG A 85 1.41 -12.46 -14.01
N ILE A 86 0.59 -13.50 -14.02
CA ILE A 86 -0.06 -14.09 -12.85
C ILE A 86 0.40 -15.55 -12.66
N GLY A 87 0.05 -16.17 -11.53
CA GLY A 87 0.41 -17.56 -11.22
C GLY A 87 1.88 -17.73 -10.89
N LEU A 88 2.57 -16.69 -10.42
CA LEU A 88 3.95 -16.79 -9.98
C LEU A 88 4.02 -17.43 -8.60
N SER A 89 4.94 -18.35 -8.41
CA SER A 89 5.26 -18.93 -7.10
C SER A 89 6.29 -18.06 -6.39
N PHE A 90 5.84 -16.93 -5.85
CA PHE A 90 6.66 -16.05 -5.01
C PHE A 90 5.94 -15.87 -3.67
N GLN A 91 6.59 -16.28 -2.57
CA GLN A 91 6.09 -16.32 -1.19
C GLN A 91 4.91 -17.27 -0.93
N LEU A 92 3.94 -17.34 -1.85
CA LEU A 92 2.79 -18.25 -1.82
C LEU A 92 2.63 -18.95 -3.17
N PRO A 93 2.28 -20.25 -3.20
CA PRO A 93 2.03 -20.98 -4.44
C PRO A 93 0.95 -20.28 -5.27
N GLU A 94 1.26 -20.01 -6.54
CA GLU A 94 0.32 -19.50 -7.57
C GLU A 94 -0.38 -18.17 -7.27
N GLN A 95 0.06 -17.43 -6.25
CA GLN A 95 -0.56 -16.17 -5.83
C GLN A 95 0.25 -14.93 -6.20
N GLY A 96 1.49 -15.10 -6.66
CA GLY A 96 2.34 -14.00 -7.09
C GLY A 96 1.93 -13.43 -8.44
N SER A 97 2.17 -12.14 -8.61
CA SER A 97 1.96 -11.43 -9.87
C SER A 97 3.06 -10.41 -10.14
N TRP A 98 3.33 -10.12 -11.41
CA TRP A 98 4.32 -9.13 -11.84
C TRP A 98 3.76 -8.28 -12.97
N ILE A 99 3.83 -6.95 -12.84
CA ILE A 99 3.42 -6.04 -13.93
C ILE A 99 4.48 -6.11 -15.02
N VAL A 100 4.10 -6.63 -16.17
CA VAL A 100 4.96 -6.74 -17.36
C VAL A 100 4.90 -5.45 -18.15
N GLU A 101 3.71 -4.84 -18.21
CA GLU A 101 3.49 -3.58 -18.87
C GLU A 101 2.60 -2.69 -18.00
N HIS A 102 3.13 -1.54 -17.60
CA HIS A 102 2.44 -0.55 -16.79
C HIS A 102 1.39 0.23 -17.61
N PRO A 103 0.30 0.74 -16.99
CA PRO A 103 -0.76 1.44 -17.71
C PRO A 103 -0.30 2.73 -18.40
N VAL A 104 0.62 3.49 -17.81
CA VAL A 104 1.19 4.72 -18.36
C VAL A 104 2.47 4.39 -19.15
N LYS A 105 2.42 4.60 -20.47
CA LYS A 105 3.52 4.36 -21.41
C LYS A 105 4.33 5.63 -21.69
N GLY A 106 3.76 6.81 -21.46
CA GLY A 106 4.42 8.09 -21.71
C GLY A 106 3.65 9.30 -21.20
N LEU A 107 4.05 10.49 -21.65
CA LEU A 107 3.50 11.77 -21.20
C LEU A 107 2.00 11.90 -21.47
N GLU A 108 1.54 11.49 -22.65
CA GLU A 108 0.14 11.61 -23.08
C GLU A 108 -0.84 10.81 -22.21
N ASP A 109 -0.35 9.75 -21.55
CA ASP A 109 -1.15 8.89 -20.69
C ASP A 109 -1.38 9.52 -19.30
N LEU A 110 -0.55 10.49 -18.90
CA LEU A 110 -0.68 11.16 -17.60
C LEU A 110 -2.00 11.90 -17.45
N ARG A 111 -2.56 12.45 -18.53
CA ARG A 111 -3.88 13.10 -18.50
C ARG A 111 -5.00 12.12 -18.13
N ILE A 112 -4.87 10.86 -18.55
CA ILE A 112 -5.84 9.80 -18.25
C ILE A 112 -5.66 9.32 -16.82
N LEU A 113 -4.41 9.16 -16.37
CA LEU A 113 -4.12 8.83 -14.97
C LEU A 113 -4.63 9.93 -14.02
N LYS A 114 -4.44 11.21 -14.37
CA LYS A 114 -4.97 12.34 -13.62
C LYS A 114 -6.48 12.23 -13.42
N PHE A 115 -7.21 12.01 -14.52
CA PHE A 115 -8.66 11.79 -14.45
C PHE A 115 -9.02 10.63 -13.51
N MET A 116 -8.33 9.49 -13.61
CA MET A 116 -8.59 8.33 -12.74
C MET A 116 -8.40 8.66 -11.25
N MET A 117 -7.36 9.43 -10.90
CA MET A 117 -7.09 9.80 -9.51
C MET A 117 -8.05 10.85 -8.97
N GLU A 118 -8.47 11.81 -9.81
CA GLU A 118 -9.51 12.80 -9.47
C GLU A 118 -10.90 12.16 -9.34
N ASP A 119 -11.17 11.10 -10.10
CA ASP A 119 -12.42 10.32 -10.03
C ASP A 119 -12.43 9.31 -8.87
N THR A 120 -11.30 9.13 -8.17
CA THR A 120 -11.21 8.13 -7.11
C THR A 120 -11.97 8.61 -5.86
N VAL A 121 -12.93 7.79 -5.42
CA VAL A 121 -13.72 7.99 -4.20
C VAL A 121 -13.28 7.01 -3.13
N TYR A 122 -13.14 7.50 -1.90
CA TYR A 122 -12.85 6.69 -0.72
C TYR A 122 -14.04 6.70 0.24
N GLU A 123 -14.53 5.52 0.62
CA GLU A 123 -15.61 5.37 1.60
C GLU A 123 -15.12 4.61 2.83
N PRO A 124 -15.42 5.07 4.06
CA PRO A 124 -15.10 4.32 5.28
C PRO A 124 -15.69 2.91 5.28
N GLN A 125 -14.90 1.93 5.72
CA GLN A 125 -15.33 0.55 5.92
C GLN A 125 -14.55 -0.05 7.09
N TYR A 126 -15.08 0.04 8.31
CA TYR A 126 -14.35 -0.29 9.54
C TYR A 126 -14.70 -1.66 10.11
N GLU A 127 -15.77 -2.28 9.63
CA GLU A 127 -16.38 -3.49 10.19
C GLU A 127 -15.39 -4.66 10.15
N THR A 128 -14.71 -4.85 9.01
CA THR A 128 -13.69 -5.90 8.86
C THR A 128 -12.52 -5.70 9.82
N PHE A 129 -12.13 -4.46 10.10
CA PHE A 129 -11.04 -4.18 11.05
C PHE A 129 -11.46 -4.54 12.48
N LEU A 130 -12.67 -4.15 12.88
CA LEU A 130 -13.20 -4.43 14.22
C LEU A 130 -13.32 -5.94 14.46
N GLN A 131 -13.83 -6.67 13.47
CA GLN A 131 -13.92 -8.12 13.53
C GLN A 131 -12.53 -8.77 13.67
N LEU A 132 -11.53 -8.32 12.91
CA LEU A 132 -10.17 -8.87 13.00
C LEU A 132 -9.49 -8.57 14.34
N GLU A 133 -9.68 -7.38 14.92
CA GLU A 133 -9.15 -7.07 16.27
C GLU A 133 -9.81 -7.94 17.33
N GLU A 134 -11.13 -8.19 17.22
CA GLU A 134 -11.86 -9.09 18.12
C GLU A 134 -11.37 -10.53 17.98
N GLU A 135 -11.30 -11.08 16.77
CA GLU A 135 -10.86 -12.46 16.51
C GLU A 135 -9.40 -12.73 16.90
N LEU A 136 -8.55 -11.70 16.86
CA LEU A 136 -7.12 -11.86 17.14
C LEU A 136 -6.83 -11.90 18.64
N GLU A 137 -7.73 -11.43 19.52
CA GLU A 137 -7.68 -11.57 20.99
C GLU A 137 -6.28 -11.40 21.66
N GLY A 138 -5.45 -10.49 21.16
CA GLY A 138 -4.10 -10.23 21.70
C GLY A 138 -2.99 -11.16 21.20
N ASP A 139 -3.33 -12.11 20.34
CA ASP A 139 -2.49 -13.13 19.69
C ASP A 139 -1.73 -12.58 18.45
N GLY A 140 -1.72 -11.25 18.32
CA GLY A 140 -1.06 -10.50 17.26
C GLY A 140 -1.44 -9.02 17.27
N ILE A 141 -1.26 -8.36 16.13
CA ILE A 141 -1.71 -6.99 15.86
C ILE A 141 -2.43 -6.92 14.52
N VAL A 142 -3.38 -6.00 14.40
CA VAL A 142 -3.94 -5.60 13.11
C VAL A 142 -3.30 -4.31 12.62
N THR A 143 -2.74 -4.33 11.41
CA THR A 143 -2.13 -3.16 10.76
C THR A 143 -2.98 -2.70 9.59
N VAL A 144 -3.15 -1.39 9.45
CA VAL A 144 -3.81 -0.80 8.29
C VAL A 144 -2.78 -0.29 7.31
N GLY A 145 -2.83 -0.77 6.07
CA GLY A 145 -2.01 -0.22 5.00
C GLY A 145 -2.61 1.07 4.46
N ALA A 146 -1.84 2.15 4.52
CA ALA A 146 -1.98 3.22 3.53
C ALA A 146 -1.34 2.76 2.21
N ASP A 147 -1.79 3.33 1.09
CA ASP A 147 -1.18 3.08 -0.22
C ASP A 147 0.27 3.60 -0.26
N TYR A 148 0.94 3.42 -1.39
CA TYR A 148 2.27 3.95 -1.63
C TYR A 148 2.32 5.47 -1.53
N THR A 149 3.47 6.07 -1.20
CA THR A 149 3.64 7.52 -1.41
C THR A 149 3.44 7.86 -2.90
N PRO A 150 3.07 9.11 -3.26
CA PRO A 150 2.74 9.45 -4.65
C PRO A 150 3.78 8.99 -5.68
N LEU A 151 5.08 9.22 -5.41
CA LEU A 151 6.11 8.82 -6.36
C LEU A 151 6.23 7.29 -6.48
N MET A 152 6.21 6.58 -5.35
CA MET A 152 6.29 5.12 -5.39
C MET A 152 5.04 4.50 -5.99
N LYS A 153 3.86 5.09 -5.80
CA LYS A 153 2.64 4.68 -6.49
C LYS A 153 2.82 4.80 -8.01
N LEU A 154 3.29 5.95 -8.46
CA LEU A 154 3.52 6.21 -9.87
C LEU A 154 4.50 5.19 -10.47
N ILE A 155 5.63 4.96 -9.81
CA ILE A 155 6.67 4.03 -10.29
C ILE A 155 6.19 2.58 -10.23
N VAL A 156 5.70 2.11 -9.07
CA VAL A 156 5.40 0.69 -8.83
C VAL A 156 4.12 0.25 -9.55
N SER A 157 3.09 1.10 -9.61
CA SER A 157 1.78 0.70 -10.13
C SER A 157 1.53 1.22 -11.54
N PHE A 158 1.86 2.49 -11.82
CA PHE A 158 1.29 3.15 -12.99
C PHE A 158 2.23 3.32 -14.18
N MET A 159 3.50 3.60 -13.98
CA MET A 159 4.41 4.04 -15.04
C MET A 159 5.61 3.12 -15.21
N GLY A 160 6.06 2.47 -14.12
CA GLY A 160 7.31 1.73 -14.13
C GLY A 160 8.52 2.65 -14.08
N PHE A 161 9.63 2.12 -13.56
CA PHE A 161 10.84 2.93 -13.34
C PHE A 161 11.45 3.49 -14.63
N ARG A 162 11.45 2.71 -15.72
CA ARG A 162 12.01 3.15 -17.01
C ARG A 162 11.28 4.36 -17.58
N ASN A 163 9.95 4.32 -17.66
CA ASN A 163 9.17 5.42 -18.21
C ASN A 163 9.22 6.63 -17.26
N PHE A 164 9.20 6.39 -15.95
CA PHE A 164 9.44 7.43 -14.95
C PHE A 164 10.76 8.16 -15.23
N ALA A 165 11.88 7.44 -15.36
CA ALA A 165 13.18 8.05 -15.61
C ALA A 165 13.21 8.87 -16.91
N LEU A 166 12.55 8.38 -17.97
CA LEU A 166 12.46 9.08 -19.26
C LEU A 166 11.61 10.35 -19.19
N VAL A 167 10.43 10.29 -18.56
CA VAL A 167 9.55 11.45 -18.41
C VAL A 167 10.17 12.45 -17.44
N TYR A 168 10.63 12.01 -16.27
CA TYR A 168 11.29 12.86 -15.27
C TYR A 168 12.50 13.61 -15.83
N GLY A 169 13.31 12.97 -16.68
CA GLY A 169 14.48 13.60 -17.29
C GLY A 169 14.15 14.65 -18.37
N ARG A 170 12.92 14.71 -18.88
CA ARG A 170 12.51 15.60 -19.98
C ARG A 170 11.41 16.59 -19.60
N HIS A 171 10.51 16.16 -18.71
CA HIS A 171 9.29 16.83 -18.28
C HIS A 171 9.08 16.63 -16.76
N PRO A 172 10.01 17.07 -15.91
CA PRO A 172 9.89 16.93 -14.46
C PRO A 172 8.62 17.60 -13.90
N GLU A 173 8.14 18.68 -14.53
CA GLU A 173 6.89 19.37 -14.19
C GLU A 173 5.67 18.47 -14.31
N ALA A 174 5.64 17.57 -15.30
CA ALA A 174 4.53 16.64 -15.48
C ALA A 174 4.51 15.55 -14.41
N ILE A 175 5.68 15.16 -13.90
CA ILE A 175 5.78 14.29 -12.73
C ILE A 175 5.25 15.03 -11.50
N GLU A 176 5.72 16.25 -11.26
CA GLU A 176 5.28 17.06 -10.12
C GLU A 176 3.76 17.25 -10.08
N GLU A 177 3.15 17.58 -11.22
CA GLU A 177 1.69 17.71 -11.33
C GLU A 177 0.97 16.42 -10.96
N ILE A 178 1.39 15.26 -11.48
CA ILE A 178 0.70 14.00 -11.16
C ILE A 178 0.91 13.56 -9.70
N LEU A 179 2.05 13.91 -9.09
CA LEU A 179 2.27 13.64 -7.65
C LEU A 179 1.31 14.45 -6.78
N GLU A 180 1.05 15.72 -7.14
CA GLU A 180 0.08 16.56 -6.44
C GLU A 180 -1.35 16.02 -6.58
N VAL A 181 -1.73 15.54 -7.77
CA VAL A 181 -3.04 14.91 -7.99
C VAL A 181 -3.21 13.67 -7.12
N LEU A 182 -2.19 12.80 -7.07
CA LEU A 182 -2.18 11.62 -6.21
C LEU A 182 -2.30 11.98 -4.73
N ASP A 183 -1.53 12.97 -4.26
CA ASP A 183 -1.59 13.45 -2.89
C ASP A 183 -2.97 14.01 -2.53
N ASN A 184 -3.57 14.83 -3.39
CA ASN A 184 -4.91 15.39 -3.16
C ASN A 184 -5.96 14.29 -2.96
N SER A 185 -5.94 13.26 -3.83
CA SER A 185 -6.80 12.07 -3.70
C SER A 185 -6.52 11.33 -2.39
N TYR A 186 -5.25 11.10 -2.07
CA TYR A 186 -4.84 10.39 -0.84
C TYR A 186 -5.20 11.12 0.44
N MET A 187 -5.31 12.44 0.45
CA MET A 187 -5.71 13.16 1.66
C MET A 187 -7.10 12.75 2.15
N GLU A 188 -8.01 12.32 1.26
CA GLU A 188 -9.29 11.74 1.67
C GLU A 188 -9.11 10.38 2.33
N MET A 189 -8.35 9.48 1.69
CA MET A 189 -7.98 8.17 2.24
C MET A 189 -7.34 8.29 3.63
N TYR A 190 -6.34 9.18 3.79
CA TYR A 190 -5.64 9.37 5.06
C TYR A 190 -6.56 9.93 6.14
N ARG A 191 -7.52 10.81 5.82
CA ARG A 191 -8.52 11.28 6.79
C ARG A 191 -9.41 10.14 7.29
N ILE A 192 -9.84 9.24 6.41
CA ILE A 192 -10.62 8.04 6.76
C ILE A 192 -9.78 7.12 7.66
N ILE A 193 -8.54 6.81 7.26
CA ILE A 193 -7.62 5.99 8.07
C ILE A 193 -7.40 6.61 9.46
N ALA A 194 -7.20 7.93 9.53
CA ALA A 194 -6.96 8.63 10.78
C ALA A 194 -8.20 8.63 11.71
N ALA A 195 -9.41 8.66 11.13
CA ALA A 195 -10.67 8.55 11.86
C ALA A 195 -11.03 7.10 12.24
N SER A 196 -10.43 6.10 11.59
CA SER A 196 -10.69 4.69 11.85
C SER A 196 -10.27 4.25 13.26
N PRO A 197 -10.77 3.11 13.77
CA PRO A 197 -10.33 2.52 15.04
C PRO A 197 -8.88 1.99 15.03
N ALA A 198 -8.21 1.95 13.87
CA ALA A 198 -6.87 1.40 13.74
C ALA A 198 -5.85 2.14 14.60
N LYS A 199 -4.89 1.41 15.18
CA LYS A 199 -3.85 1.99 16.02
C LYS A 199 -2.49 2.04 15.34
N ILE A 200 -2.23 1.12 14.41
CA ILE A 200 -0.97 1.02 13.66
C ILE A 200 -1.29 1.18 12.18
N VAL A 201 -0.65 2.16 11.55
CA VAL A 201 -0.80 2.48 10.13
C VAL A 201 0.55 2.30 9.45
N ARG A 202 0.55 1.55 8.35
CA ARG A 202 1.72 1.27 7.54
C ARG A 202 1.67 2.07 6.25
N ILE A 203 2.63 2.95 6.03
CA ILE A 203 2.85 3.59 4.74
C ILE A 203 3.74 2.66 3.92
N GLY A 204 3.24 2.20 2.77
CA GLY A 204 4.02 1.35 1.87
C GLY A 204 4.91 2.19 0.97
N ASP A 205 6.11 1.71 0.64
CA ASP A 205 7.00 2.41 -0.30
C ASP A 205 7.99 1.46 -0.96
N ASN A 206 8.47 0.43 -0.25
CA ASN A 206 9.46 -0.51 -0.77
C ASN A 206 10.66 0.21 -1.43
N VAL A 207 11.14 1.28 -0.79
CA VAL A 207 12.18 2.15 -1.34
C VAL A 207 13.54 1.53 -1.10
N ASP A 208 14.38 1.56 -2.14
CA ASP A 208 15.77 1.16 -2.08
C ASP A 208 16.68 2.25 -2.68
N GLY A 209 17.94 2.26 -2.25
CA GLY A 209 18.93 3.26 -2.67
C GLY A 209 19.44 3.10 -4.12
N VAL A 210 19.10 2.00 -4.80
CA VAL A 210 19.41 1.80 -6.23
C VAL A 210 18.38 2.51 -7.10
N MET A 211 17.11 2.43 -6.72
CA MET A 211 16.00 3.07 -7.45
C MET A 211 15.89 4.56 -7.11
N ILE A 212 15.97 4.91 -5.83
CA ILE A 212 15.70 6.25 -5.32
C ILE A 212 16.95 6.81 -4.66
N SER A 213 17.57 7.81 -5.30
CA SER A 213 18.69 8.54 -4.70
C SER A 213 18.25 9.38 -3.50
N PRO A 214 19.15 9.73 -2.57
CA PRO A 214 18.83 10.62 -1.44
C PRO A 214 18.17 11.94 -1.86
N LYS A 215 18.60 12.54 -2.98
CA LYS A 215 18.02 13.78 -3.50
C LYS A 215 16.56 13.60 -3.95
N ILE A 216 16.24 12.48 -4.58
CA ILE A 216 14.86 12.15 -4.99
C ILE A 216 14.01 11.86 -3.76
N PHE A 217 14.56 11.14 -2.78
CA PHE A 217 13.87 10.86 -1.51
C PHE A 217 13.51 12.16 -0.77
N GLU A 218 14.48 13.06 -0.57
CA GLU A 218 14.27 14.33 0.11
C GLU A 218 13.25 15.23 -0.61
N LYS A 219 13.24 15.21 -1.96
CA LYS A 219 12.32 16.04 -2.74
C LYS A 219 10.91 15.46 -2.84
N TYR A 220 10.78 14.16 -3.06
CA TYR A 220 9.52 13.55 -3.52
C TYR A 220 8.92 12.51 -2.58
N LEU A 221 9.61 12.08 -1.52
CA LEU A 221 9.08 11.12 -0.55
C LEU A 221 8.96 11.75 0.83
N LEU A 222 10.05 12.34 1.33
CA LEU A 222 10.12 12.90 2.68
C LEU A 222 9.00 13.92 2.99
N PRO A 223 8.62 14.86 2.09
CA PRO A 223 7.54 15.80 2.38
C PRO A 223 6.19 15.10 2.58
N TYR A 224 5.88 14.09 1.77
CA TYR A 224 4.64 13.32 1.91
C TYR A 224 4.66 12.42 3.15
N TYR A 225 5.80 11.81 3.47
CA TYR A 225 5.96 11.09 4.73
C TYR A 225 5.65 11.97 5.94
N ASN A 226 6.26 13.16 6.01
CA ASN A 226 6.02 14.09 7.10
C ASN A 226 4.55 14.50 7.15
N LYS A 227 3.97 14.91 6.01
CA LYS A 227 2.56 15.32 5.89
C LYS A 227 1.60 14.23 6.40
N TYR A 228 1.75 12.99 5.93
CA TYR A 228 0.88 11.90 6.31
C TYR A 228 1.12 11.44 7.76
N CYS A 229 2.37 11.40 8.19
CA CYS A 229 2.72 11.05 9.56
C CYS A 229 2.16 12.06 10.56
N ASP A 230 2.23 13.36 10.27
CA ASP A 230 1.71 14.41 11.15
C ASP A 230 0.20 14.28 11.31
N LEU A 231 -0.53 14.07 10.21
CA LEU A 231 -1.98 13.83 10.23
C LEU A 231 -2.34 12.60 11.07
N LEU A 232 -1.64 11.49 10.87
CA LEU A 232 -1.90 10.24 11.57
C LEU A 232 -1.53 10.34 13.06
N LYS A 233 -0.37 10.89 13.39
CA LYS A 233 0.09 11.05 14.78
C LYS A 233 -0.79 12.02 15.56
N ALA A 234 -1.33 13.06 14.92
CA ALA A 234 -2.32 13.95 15.53
C ALA A 234 -3.60 13.22 15.98
N LYS A 235 -3.90 12.04 15.42
CA LYS A 235 -4.98 11.15 15.85
C LYS A 235 -4.51 9.98 16.72
N GLY A 236 -3.29 10.05 17.26
CA GLY A 236 -2.73 9.03 18.15
C GLY A 236 -2.34 7.73 17.47
N LYS A 237 -2.16 7.73 16.14
CA LYS A 237 -1.75 6.54 15.39
C LYS A 237 -0.24 6.33 15.52
N VAL A 238 0.18 5.07 15.62
CA VAL A 238 1.57 4.67 15.39
C VAL A 238 1.77 4.47 13.89
N VAL A 239 2.78 5.10 13.33
CA VAL A 239 3.09 5.01 11.91
C VAL A 239 4.36 4.19 11.71
N ILE A 240 4.29 3.20 10.84
CA ILE A 240 5.42 2.39 10.38
C ILE A 240 5.58 2.56 8.87
N SER A 241 6.80 2.45 8.37
CA SER A 241 7.11 2.44 6.94
C SER A 241 7.67 1.09 6.55
N HIS A 242 7.34 0.62 5.35
CA HIS A 242 7.82 -0.64 4.77
C HIS A 242 8.15 -0.47 3.28
#